data_AF-A0A7K0LYT7-F1
#
_entry.id   AF-A0A7K0LYT7-F1
#
_cell.length_a   1.000
_cell.length_b   1.000
_cell.length_c   1.000
_cell.angle_alpha   90.00
_cell.angle_beta   90.00
_cell.angle_gamma   90.00
#
_symmetry.space_group_name_H-M   'P 1'
#
loop_
_entity.id
_entity.type
_entity.pdbx_description
1 polymer ?
#
loop_
_entity_poly.entity_id
_entity_poly.type
_entity_poly.pdbx_seq_one_letter_code
_entity_poly.pdbx_strand_id
1 'polypeptide(L)'
;MGQLKVKRRFPGVKELAGLMRFRKPIFNGRKRRLSRALTIYDLRDIAKRRTPKAPFDYTDGGADSESSLTRARSTFERVEFQPRILRDVSVVDTSVKMLGQTMSMPIGIAPTGFTRMMQTEGEYAGATAARDAGIPYTLSTMGTRSIEDVARIAPDGRNWFQLYMWKDRDRSMALVDRAKAAGFDTLVLTVDVPVAGARLRDVRNGMTIPPSLTSKTILNALPRPAWWLNFLTTD
;
A
#
# COMPACT_ATOMS: atom_id res chain seq x y z
N MET A 1 -6.36 -55.84 -18.73
CA MET A 1 -6.75 -54.55 -18.11
C MET A 1 -8.22 -54.29 -18.40
N GLY A 2 -9.11 -54.48 -17.43
CA GLY A 2 -10.55 -54.25 -17.61
C GLY A 2 -10.85 -52.74 -17.62
N GLN A 3 -11.50 -52.25 -18.68
CA GLN A 3 -11.98 -50.87 -18.74
C GLN A 3 -13.06 -50.64 -17.67
N LEU A 4 -12.75 -49.79 -16.68
CA LEU A 4 -13.73 -49.25 -15.75
C LEU A 4 -14.77 -48.43 -16.53
N LYS A 5 -15.94 -49.04 -16.80
CA LYS A 5 -17.09 -48.32 -17.38
C LYS A 5 -17.71 -47.43 -16.30
N VAL A 6 -17.25 -46.18 -16.23
CA VAL A 6 -17.84 -45.17 -15.34
C VAL A 6 -19.27 -44.85 -15.82
N LYS A 7 -20.27 -45.26 -15.04
CA LYS A 7 -21.68 -44.98 -15.31
C LYS A 7 -21.99 -43.52 -14.96
N ARG A 8 -22.04 -42.65 -15.97
CA ARG A 8 -22.40 -41.24 -15.81
C ARG A 8 -23.88 -41.12 -15.41
N ARG A 9 -24.18 -40.41 -14.33
CA ARG A 9 -25.54 -40.03 -13.92
C ARG A 9 -25.67 -38.52 -13.98
N PHE A 10 -26.77 -38.02 -14.52
CA PHE A 10 -27.10 -36.60 -14.43
C PHE A 10 -27.60 -36.30 -13.02
N PRO A 11 -27.05 -35.28 -12.33
CA PRO A 11 -27.53 -34.90 -11.00
C PRO A 11 -29.00 -34.47 -11.06
N GLY A 12 -29.77 -34.76 -10.02
CA GLY A 12 -31.14 -34.27 -9.91
C GLY A 12 -31.16 -32.74 -9.78
N VAL A 13 -32.19 -32.07 -10.30
CA VAL A 13 -32.32 -30.60 -10.26
C VAL A 13 -32.20 -30.04 -8.83
N LYS A 14 -32.68 -30.78 -7.81
CA LYS A 14 -32.56 -30.41 -6.40
C LYS A 14 -31.12 -30.51 -5.85
N GLU A 15 -30.37 -31.52 -6.27
CA GLU A 15 -28.95 -31.65 -5.92
C GLU A 15 -28.13 -30.56 -6.61
N LEU A 16 -28.43 -30.29 -7.88
CA LEU A 16 -27.80 -29.21 -8.64
C LEU A 16 -28.08 -27.84 -7.98
N ALA A 17 -29.33 -27.59 -7.58
CA ALA A 17 -29.71 -26.34 -6.92
C ALA A 17 -29.02 -26.14 -5.55
N GLY A 18 -28.76 -27.21 -4.80
CA GLY A 18 -28.00 -27.14 -3.54
C GLY A 18 -26.50 -26.87 -3.74
N LEU A 19 -25.95 -27.30 -4.88
CA LEU A 19 -24.53 -27.13 -5.24
C LEU A 19 -24.28 -25.79 -5.97
N MET A 20 -25.29 -25.23 -6.63
CA MET A 20 -25.19 -23.98 -7.38
C MET A 20 -25.39 -22.76 -6.48
N ARG A 21 -24.28 -22.16 -6.03
CA ARG A 21 -24.29 -20.83 -5.43
C ARG A 21 -23.90 -19.77 -6.45
N PHE A 22 -24.88 -19.03 -6.97
CA PHE A 22 -24.60 -17.87 -7.81
C PHE A 22 -24.08 -16.71 -6.96
N ARG A 23 -22.96 -16.13 -7.36
CA ARG A 23 -22.46 -14.90 -6.73
C ARG A 23 -23.41 -13.75 -7.06
N LYS A 24 -23.86 -13.02 -6.05
CA LYS A 24 -24.65 -11.80 -6.23
C LYS A 24 -23.84 -10.77 -7.05
N PRO A 25 -24.45 -10.08 -8.03
CA PRO A 25 -23.77 -9.05 -8.79
C PRO A 25 -23.37 -7.88 -7.88
N ILE A 26 -22.14 -7.40 -8.01
CA ILE A 26 -21.65 -6.21 -7.30
C ILE A 26 -21.69 -5.03 -8.26
N PHE A 27 -22.67 -4.14 -8.08
CA PHE A 27 -22.88 -2.98 -8.95
C PHE A 27 -21.84 -1.87 -8.73
N ASN A 28 -21.41 -1.63 -7.49
CA ASN A 28 -20.36 -0.65 -7.19
C ASN A 28 -19.01 -1.10 -7.80
N GLY A 29 -18.49 -0.31 -8.75
CA GLY A 29 -17.27 -0.64 -9.49
C GLY A 29 -16.02 -0.75 -8.62
N ARG A 30 -15.87 0.08 -7.57
CA ARG A 30 -14.75 -0.02 -6.60
C ARG A 30 -14.85 -1.33 -5.84
N LYS A 31 -16.01 -1.62 -5.24
CA LYS A 31 -16.25 -2.85 -4.48
C LYS A 31 -16.03 -4.11 -5.33
N ARG A 32 -16.52 -4.11 -6.58
CA ARG A 32 -16.35 -5.24 -7.51
C ARG A 32 -14.89 -5.52 -7.86
N ARG A 33 -14.09 -4.48 -8.06
CA ARG A 33 -12.64 -4.65 -8.33
C ARG A 33 -11.91 -5.17 -7.10
N LEU A 34 -12.13 -4.55 -5.95
CA LEU A 34 -11.46 -4.94 -4.71
C LEU A 34 -11.86 -6.34 -4.24
N SER A 35 -13.11 -6.75 -4.41
CA SER A 35 -13.55 -8.12 -4.09
C SER A 35 -12.92 -9.22 -4.96
N ARG A 36 -12.27 -8.84 -6.06
CA ARG A 36 -11.54 -9.75 -6.95
C ARG A 36 -10.04 -9.77 -6.68
N ALA A 37 -9.52 -8.85 -5.87
CA ALA A 37 -8.12 -8.83 -5.47
C ALA A 37 -7.93 -9.80 -4.31
N LEU A 38 -7.18 -10.88 -4.56
CA LEU A 38 -6.87 -11.90 -3.55
C LEU A 38 -5.42 -11.76 -3.04
N THR A 39 -4.60 -11.01 -3.77
CA THR A 39 -3.19 -10.78 -3.47
C THR A 39 -2.85 -9.30 -3.54
N ILE A 40 -1.71 -8.92 -2.96
CA ILE A 40 -1.15 -7.57 -3.11
C ILE A 40 -0.80 -7.27 -4.58
N TYR A 41 -0.44 -8.29 -5.37
CA TYR A 41 -0.19 -8.13 -6.81
C TYR A 41 -1.46 -7.76 -7.59
N ASP A 42 -2.62 -8.28 -7.20
CA ASP A 42 -3.89 -7.86 -7.80
C ASP A 42 -4.20 -6.39 -7.50
N LEU A 43 -3.92 -5.93 -6.27
CA LEU A 43 -4.07 -4.52 -5.89
C LEU A 43 -3.12 -3.63 -6.70
N ARG A 44 -1.87 -4.06 -6.89
CA ARG A 44 -0.89 -3.38 -7.74
C ARG A 44 -1.38 -3.25 -9.18
N ASP A 45 -1.93 -4.30 -9.77
CA ASP A 45 -2.44 -4.27 -11.14
C ASP A 45 -3.68 -3.38 -11.29
N ILE A 46 -4.56 -3.37 -10.29
CA ILE A 46 -5.67 -2.40 -10.21
C ILE A 46 -5.12 -0.97 -10.17
N ALA A 47 -4.10 -0.70 -9.34
CA ALA A 47 -3.48 0.62 -9.23
C ALA A 47 -2.84 1.05 -10.56
N LYS A 48 -2.13 0.14 -11.24
CA LYS A 48 -1.49 0.38 -12.55
C LYS A 48 -2.50 0.82 -13.61
N ARG A 49 -3.68 0.21 -13.64
CA ARG A 49 -4.74 0.58 -14.60
C ARG A 49 -5.33 1.96 -14.28
N ARG A 50 -5.46 2.31 -13.01
CA ARG A 50 -6.16 3.53 -12.57
C ARG A 50 -5.29 4.78 -12.46
N THR A 51 -3.98 4.63 -12.35
CA THR A 51 -3.07 5.73 -12.01
C THR A 51 -2.17 6.07 -13.19
N PRO A 52 -1.97 7.35 -13.56
CA PRO A 52 -1.05 7.76 -14.61
C PRO A 52 0.31 7.06 -14.50
N LYS A 53 0.95 6.79 -15.64
CA LYS A 53 2.18 6.00 -15.69
C LYS A 53 3.28 6.61 -14.82
N ALA A 54 3.43 7.93 -14.85
CA ALA A 54 4.41 8.68 -14.07
C ALA A 54 4.30 8.43 -12.54
N PRO A 55 3.17 8.75 -11.87
CA PRO A 55 3.00 8.46 -10.44
C PRO A 55 2.99 6.97 -10.09
N PHE A 56 2.49 6.11 -10.99
CA PHE A 56 2.58 4.66 -10.78
C PHE A 56 4.05 4.19 -10.79
N ASP A 57 4.84 4.59 -11.78
CA ASP A 57 6.24 4.19 -11.90
C ASP A 57 7.12 4.80 -10.79
N TYR A 58 6.78 6.00 -10.28
CA TYR A 58 7.40 6.58 -9.08
C TYR A 58 7.23 5.70 -7.84
N THR A 59 6.05 5.09 -7.70
CA THR A 59 5.71 4.24 -6.55
C THR A 59 6.24 2.81 -6.72
N ASP A 60 6.17 2.27 -7.94
CA ASP A 60 6.50 0.88 -8.24
C ASP A 60 7.98 0.65 -8.63
N GLY A 61 8.67 1.70 -9.07
CA GLY A 61 10.02 1.63 -9.62
C GLY A 61 11.11 1.58 -8.57
N GLY A 62 12.27 1.06 -8.98
CA GLY A 62 13.50 1.04 -8.20
C GLY A 62 14.63 1.87 -8.85
N ALA A 63 15.82 1.81 -8.25
CA ALA A 63 17.03 2.40 -8.83
C ALA A 63 17.63 1.51 -9.93
N ASP A 64 18.26 2.13 -10.92
CA ASP A 64 18.99 1.52 -12.03
C ASP A 64 18.21 0.39 -12.73
N SER A 65 18.77 -0.82 -12.73
CA SER A 65 18.18 -2.03 -13.31
C SER A 65 17.15 -2.70 -12.40
N GLU A 66 16.83 -2.10 -11.25
CA GLU A 66 15.90 -2.61 -10.24
C GLU A 66 16.30 -3.97 -9.66
N SER A 67 17.57 -4.37 -9.84
CA SER A 67 18.07 -5.67 -9.39
C SER A 67 17.89 -5.88 -7.89
N SER A 68 18.08 -4.84 -7.06
CA SER A 68 17.86 -4.90 -5.61
C SER A 68 16.40 -5.15 -5.25
N LEU A 69 15.45 -4.56 -5.99
CA LEU A 69 14.01 -4.78 -5.78
C LEU A 69 13.64 -6.24 -6.08
N THR A 70 14.16 -6.79 -7.18
CA THR A 70 13.98 -8.21 -7.54
C THR A 70 14.59 -9.12 -6.46
N ARG A 71 15.84 -8.86 -6.05
CA ARG A 71 16.52 -9.65 -5.01
C ARG A 71 15.79 -9.63 -3.68
N ALA A 72 15.22 -8.49 -3.27
CA ALA A 72 14.46 -8.38 -2.02
C ALA A 72 13.25 -9.33 -2.02
N ARG A 73 12.50 -9.37 -3.12
CA ARG A 73 11.35 -10.30 -3.28
C ARG A 73 11.78 -11.75 -3.30
N SER A 74 12.75 -12.08 -4.16
CA SER A 74 13.24 -13.46 -4.28
C SER A 74 13.85 -13.98 -2.98
N THR A 75 14.28 -13.11 -2.06
CA THR A 75 14.80 -13.54 -0.76
C THR A 75 13.72 -14.13 0.13
N PHE A 76 12.52 -13.57 0.14
CA PHE A 76 11.40 -14.15 0.88
C PHE A 76 10.83 -15.41 0.21
N GLU A 77 10.88 -15.50 -1.13
CA GLU A 77 10.44 -16.68 -1.87
C GLU A 77 11.31 -17.93 -1.61
N ARG A 78 12.55 -17.74 -1.14
CA ARG A 78 13.44 -18.85 -0.75
C ARG A 78 13.20 -19.36 0.67
N VAL A 79 12.34 -18.71 1.45
CA VAL A 79 12.02 -19.15 2.81
C VAL A 79 10.95 -20.25 2.72
N GLU A 80 11.31 -21.46 3.13
CA GLU A 80 10.40 -22.59 3.16
C GLU A 80 9.82 -22.80 4.57
N PHE A 81 8.51 -23.03 4.65
CA PHE A 81 7.85 -23.39 5.90
C PHE A 81 7.85 -24.91 6.09
N GLN A 82 8.29 -25.37 7.26
CA GLN A 82 8.09 -26.74 7.71
C GLN A 82 6.84 -26.81 8.60
N PRO A 83 5.69 -27.29 8.11
CA PRO A 83 4.47 -27.32 8.88
C PRO A 83 4.60 -28.28 10.07
N ARG A 84 4.27 -27.80 11.27
CA ARG A 84 4.15 -28.64 12.46
C ARG A 84 2.72 -29.16 12.56
N ILE A 85 2.53 -30.45 12.32
CA ILE A 85 1.23 -31.11 12.37
C ILE A 85 0.78 -31.38 13.83
N LEU A 86 -0.51 -31.63 14.01
CA LEU A 86 -1.13 -31.95 15.31
C LEU A 86 -0.88 -30.87 16.39
N ARG A 87 -0.87 -29.60 15.97
CA ARG A 87 -0.87 -28.43 16.86
C ARG A 87 -2.26 -27.82 16.89
N ASP A 88 -2.75 -27.52 18.09
CA ASP A 88 -3.97 -26.75 18.24
C ASP A 88 -3.74 -25.32 17.74
N VAL A 89 -4.48 -24.96 16.70
CA VAL A 89 -4.49 -23.64 16.06
C VAL A 89 -5.92 -23.10 15.98
N SER A 90 -6.82 -23.60 16.85
CA SER A 90 -8.20 -23.12 16.95
C SER A 90 -8.29 -21.63 17.29
N VAL A 91 -7.28 -21.10 17.97
CA VAL A 91 -7.07 -19.67 18.24
C VAL A 91 -5.65 -19.28 17.85
N VAL A 92 -5.53 -18.28 16.97
CA VAL A 92 -4.25 -17.70 16.56
C VAL A 92 -4.23 -16.24 16.96
N ASP A 93 -3.35 -15.88 17.89
CA ASP A 93 -3.11 -14.50 18.30
C ASP A 93 -1.89 -13.94 17.55
N THR A 94 -2.12 -12.91 16.75
CA THR A 94 -1.05 -12.20 16.02
C THR A 94 -0.52 -11.00 16.79
N SER A 95 -1.10 -10.67 17.94
CA SER A 95 -0.75 -9.47 18.69
C SER A 95 0.69 -9.50 19.20
N VAL A 96 1.29 -8.32 19.31
CA VAL A 96 2.70 -8.16 19.68
C VAL A 96 2.88 -6.87 20.45
N LYS A 97 3.75 -6.90 21.46
CA LYS A 97 4.23 -5.68 22.13
C LYS A 97 5.46 -5.14 21.40
N MET A 98 5.37 -3.94 20.86
CA MET A 98 6.45 -3.28 20.12
C MET A 98 6.62 -1.85 20.63
N LEU A 99 7.84 -1.46 20.98
CA LEU A 99 8.16 -0.13 21.51
C LEU A 99 7.18 0.30 22.62
N GLY A 100 6.93 -0.58 23.60
CA GLY A 100 6.12 -0.29 24.78
C GLY A 100 4.60 -0.49 24.64
N GLN A 101 4.04 -0.51 23.42
CA GLN A 101 2.59 -0.68 23.21
C GLN A 101 2.23 -1.98 22.49
N THR A 102 1.03 -2.49 22.74
CA THR A 102 0.48 -3.67 22.06
C THR A 102 -0.12 -3.27 20.71
N MET A 103 0.11 -4.10 19.71
CA MET A 103 -0.42 -3.95 18.36
C MET A 103 -1.12 -5.25 17.96
N SER A 104 -2.11 -5.16 17.07
CA SER A 104 -2.90 -6.32 16.65
C SER A 104 -2.11 -7.33 15.81
N MET A 105 -1.02 -6.89 15.15
CA MET A 105 -0.17 -7.73 14.31
C MET A 105 1.22 -7.12 14.09
N PRO A 106 2.26 -7.92 13.77
CA PRO A 106 3.65 -7.47 13.61
C PRO A 106 3.93 -6.82 12.25
N ILE A 107 3.06 -5.90 11.83
CA ILE A 107 3.23 -5.14 10.59
C ILE A 107 2.89 -3.67 10.82
N GLY A 108 3.32 -2.81 9.91
CA GLY A 108 2.94 -1.41 9.89
C GLY A 108 3.05 -0.80 8.51
N ILE A 109 2.48 0.40 8.37
CA ILE A 109 2.54 1.14 7.11
C ILE A 109 3.78 2.03 7.12
N ALA A 110 4.73 1.70 6.25
CA ALA A 110 6.01 2.38 6.10
C ALA A 110 5.85 3.81 5.54
N PRO A 111 6.78 4.72 5.87
CA PRO A 111 6.72 6.10 5.40
C PRO A 111 6.93 6.18 3.89
N THR A 112 5.90 6.65 3.19
CA THR A 112 5.90 6.86 1.74
C THR A 112 5.47 8.30 1.47
N GLY A 113 6.29 9.06 0.74
CA GLY A 113 5.96 10.44 0.37
C GLY A 113 5.01 10.50 -0.82
N PHE A 114 4.32 11.64 -0.98
CA PHE A 114 3.47 11.95 -2.13
C PHE A 114 2.37 10.93 -2.45
N THR A 115 1.79 10.28 -1.44
CA THR A 115 0.80 9.21 -1.66
C THR A 115 -0.48 9.71 -2.34
N ARG A 116 -0.79 11.01 -2.24
CA ARG A 116 -1.91 11.64 -2.95
C ARG A 116 -1.84 11.53 -4.47
N MET A 117 -0.65 11.35 -5.04
CA MET A 117 -0.50 11.13 -6.48
C MET A 117 -1.10 9.79 -6.94
N MET A 118 -1.18 8.81 -6.04
CA MET A 118 -1.81 7.51 -6.29
C MET A 118 -3.32 7.55 -6.04
N GLN A 119 -3.75 8.24 -4.98
CA GLN A 119 -5.17 8.41 -4.64
C GLN A 119 -5.35 9.60 -3.70
N THR A 120 -6.41 10.40 -3.89
CA THR A 120 -6.55 11.74 -3.28
C THR A 120 -6.59 11.81 -1.74
N GLU A 121 -7.08 10.77 -1.07
CA GLU A 121 -7.08 10.66 0.40
C GLU A 121 -5.65 10.48 0.93
N GLY A 122 -4.76 9.86 0.14
CA GLY A 122 -3.33 9.75 0.41
C GLY A 122 -3.02 9.27 1.82
N GLU A 123 -2.28 10.09 2.56
CA GLU A 123 -1.84 9.80 3.93
C GLU A 123 -3.02 9.57 4.89
N TYR A 124 -4.18 10.23 4.68
CA TYR A 124 -5.37 10.01 5.52
C TYR A 124 -5.91 8.59 5.40
N ALA A 125 -5.93 8.05 4.18
CA ALA A 125 -6.36 6.66 3.97
C ALA A 125 -5.40 5.68 4.63
N GLY A 126 -4.08 5.94 4.56
CA GLY A 126 -3.07 5.14 5.24
C GLY A 126 -3.22 5.16 6.76
N ALA A 127 -3.30 6.35 7.36
CA ALA A 127 -3.43 6.52 8.80
C ALA A 127 -4.74 5.90 9.35
N THR A 128 -5.87 6.13 8.66
CA THR A 128 -7.17 5.56 9.06
C THR A 128 -7.16 4.04 8.95
N ALA A 129 -6.62 3.49 7.86
CA ALA A 129 -6.54 2.04 7.68
C ALA A 129 -5.63 1.37 8.73
N ALA A 130 -4.52 2.02 9.10
CA ALA A 130 -3.63 1.52 10.15
C ALA A 130 -4.30 1.54 11.52
N ARG A 131 -4.99 2.65 11.87
CA ARG A 131 -5.79 2.75 13.09
C ARG A 131 -6.82 1.63 13.16
N ASP A 132 -7.63 1.47 12.11
CA ASP A 132 -8.71 0.48 12.08
C ASP A 132 -8.16 -0.96 12.18
N ALA A 133 -6.95 -1.19 11.70
CA ALA A 133 -6.25 -2.47 11.79
C ALA A 133 -5.46 -2.66 13.11
N GLY A 134 -5.33 -1.63 13.95
CA GLY A 134 -4.55 -1.66 15.19
C GLY A 134 -3.03 -1.82 14.96
N ILE A 135 -2.51 -1.20 13.90
CA ILE A 135 -1.09 -1.21 13.51
C ILE A 135 -0.57 0.23 13.39
N PRO A 136 0.76 0.47 13.34
CA PRO A 136 1.31 1.81 13.27
C PRO A 136 1.29 2.34 11.83
N TYR A 137 1.06 3.64 11.71
CA TYR A 137 1.24 4.37 10.46
C TYR A 137 2.42 5.33 10.61
N THR A 138 3.37 5.30 9.66
CA THR A 138 4.49 6.25 9.66
C THR A 138 4.27 7.34 8.62
N LEU A 139 4.11 8.58 9.06
CA LEU A 139 4.03 9.75 8.19
C LEU A 139 5.43 10.15 7.71
N SER A 140 5.61 10.37 6.41
CA SER A 140 6.88 10.86 5.85
C SER A 140 7.04 12.36 6.02
N THR A 141 8.28 12.84 6.18
CA THR A 141 8.63 14.28 6.00
C THR A 141 8.18 14.80 4.63
N MET A 142 8.15 13.93 3.62
CA MET A 142 7.69 14.23 2.25
C MET A 142 6.20 13.90 2.04
N GLY A 143 5.41 13.85 3.12
CA GLY A 143 3.96 13.66 3.06
C GLY A 143 3.25 14.86 2.44
N THR A 144 2.08 14.60 1.85
CA THR A 144 1.22 15.66 1.28
C THR A 144 0.16 16.19 2.23
N ARG A 145 0.20 15.76 3.50
CA ARG A 145 -0.67 16.20 4.60
C ARG A 145 0.17 16.63 5.79
N SER A 146 -0.37 17.55 6.59
CA SER A 146 0.32 18.02 7.79
C SER A 146 0.32 16.94 8.88
N ILE A 147 1.26 17.07 9.82
CA ILE A 147 1.38 16.23 11.01
C ILE A 147 0.06 16.27 11.80
N GLU A 148 -0.46 17.47 12.01
CA GLU A 148 -1.64 17.74 12.81
C GLU A 148 -2.91 17.16 12.17
N ASP A 149 -3.02 17.23 10.84
CA ASP A 149 -4.17 16.65 10.14
C ASP A 149 -4.20 15.12 10.22
N VAL A 150 -3.02 14.48 10.15
CA VAL A 150 -2.90 13.03 10.29
C VAL A 150 -3.26 12.59 11.71
N ALA A 151 -2.78 13.30 12.73
CA ALA A 151 -3.20 13.07 14.11
C ALA A 151 -4.72 13.25 14.28
N ARG A 152 -5.31 14.28 13.65
CA ARG A 152 -6.74 14.57 13.76
C ARG A 152 -7.63 13.53 13.07
N ILE A 153 -7.22 12.96 11.93
CA ILE A 153 -8.03 11.95 11.22
C ILE A 153 -7.93 10.56 11.85
N ALA A 154 -6.79 10.27 12.51
CA ALA A 154 -6.54 9.03 13.21
C ALA A 154 -6.10 9.29 14.67
N PRO A 155 -6.97 9.88 15.52
CA PRO A 155 -6.61 10.31 16.87
C PRO A 155 -6.26 9.15 17.80
N ASP A 156 -6.93 8.01 17.63
CA ASP A 156 -6.66 6.76 18.36
C ASP A 156 -5.69 5.84 17.61
N GLY A 157 -5.12 6.30 16.50
CA GLY A 157 -4.15 5.57 15.71
C GLY A 157 -2.75 5.73 16.27
N ARG A 158 -1.94 4.67 16.18
CA ARG A 158 -0.52 4.76 16.55
C ARG A 158 0.27 5.41 15.41
N ASN A 159 0.41 6.74 15.47
CA ASN A 159 1.07 7.53 14.44
C ASN A 159 2.56 7.73 14.76
N TRP A 160 3.41 7.38 13.81
CA TRP A 160 4.86 7.55 13.84
C TRP A 160 5.28 8.61 12.83
N PHE A 161 6.37 9.31 13.10
CA PHE A 161 6.88 10.36 12.22
C PHE A 161 8.24 9.96 11.67
N GLN A 162 8.41 10.01 10.36
CA GLN A 162 9.68 9.78 9.69
C GLN A 162 10.34 11.12 9.37
N LEU A 163 11.60 11.26 9.77
CA LEU A 163 12.43 12.45 9.54
C LEU A 163 13.53 12.18 8.51
N TYR A 164 13.61 13.04 7.49
CA TYR A 164 14.86 13.28 6.74
C TYR A 164 15.54 14.52 7.33
N MET A 165 16.79 14.38 7.78
CA MET A 165 17.53 15.50 8.36
C MET A 165 17.94 16.48 7.26
N TRP A 166 17.50 17.73 7.37
CA TRP A 166 17.92 18.81 6.48
C TRP A 166 19.20 19.47 6.97
N LYS A 167 19.87 20.24 6.10
CA LYS A 167 21.03 21.04 6.50
C LYS A 167 20.68 22.03 7.62
N ASP A 168 19.49 22.61 7.53
CA ASP A 168 18.90 23.43 8.59
C ASP A 168 18.29 22.50 9.65
N ARG A 169 19.07 22.28 10.72
CA ARG A 169 18.70 21.38 11.81
C ARG A 169 17.55 21.93 12.64
N ASP A 170 17.45 23.25 12.81
CA ASP A 170 16.41 23.87 13.61
C ASP A 170 15.04 23.64 12.96
N ARG A 171 14.95 23.74 11.63
CA ARG A 171 13.74 23.35 10.90
C ARG A 171 13.39 21.87 11.05
N SER A 172 14.38 20.99 11.00
CA SER A 172 14.14 19.55 11.22
C SER A 172 13.62 19.28 12.64
N MET A 173 14.22 19.91 13.66
CA MET A 173 13.77 19.75 15.04
C MET A 173 12.39 20.36 15.29
N ALA A 174 12.05 21.48 14.64
CA ALA A 174 10.69 22.02 14.70
C ALA A 174 9.62 21.04 14.19
N LEU A 175 9.93 20.20 13.19
CA LEU A 175 9.03 19.12 12.76
C LEU A 175 8.90 18.01 13.81
N VAL A 176 10.00 17.66 14.48
CA VAL A 176 9.98 16.68 15.58
C VAL A 176 9.12 17.19 16.73
N ASP A 177 9.29 18.45 17.11
CA ASP A 177 8.51 19.07 18.19
C ASP A 177 7.03 19.13 17.85
N ARG A 178 6.68 19.46 16.60
CA ARG A 178 5.30 19.40 16.11
C ARG A 178 4.72 17.99 16.13
N ALA A 179 5.48 16.99 15.67
CA ALA A 179 5.06 15.59 15.71
C ALA A 179 4.78 15.15 17.15
N LYS A 180 5.70 15.45 18.07
CA LYS A 180 5.54 15.16 19.49
C LYS A 180 4.33 15.86 20.09
N ALA A 181 4.14 17.15 19.80
CA ALA A 181 2.99 17.93 20.28
C ALA A 181 1.65 17.40 19.73
N ALA A 182 1.64 16.86 18.52
CA ALA A 182 0.47 16.22 17.89
C ALA A 182 0.24 14.77 18.35
N GLY A 183 1.04 14.25 19.30
CA GLY A 183 0.85 12.92 19.89
C GLY A 183 1.53 11.78 19.14
N PHE A 184 2.43 12.06 18.19
CA PHE A 184 3.25 11.02 17.57
C PHE A 184 4.22 10.44 18.60
N ASP A 185 4.20 9.12 18.78
CA ASP A 185 4.94 8.45 19.87
C ASP A 185 6.34 7.98 19.47
N THR A 186 6.62 7.89 18.18
CA THR A 186 7.84 7.28 17.63
C THR A 186 8.41 8.10 16.48
N LEU A 187 9.72 8.31 16.52
CA LEU A 187 10.49 8.94 15.45
C LEU A 187 11.28 7.90 14.65
N VAL A 188 11.16 7.92 13.34
CA VAL A 188 11.93 7.10 12.39
C VAL A 188 12.91 8.00 11.64
N LEU A 189 14.19 7.94 11.99
CA LEU A 189 15.22 8.72 11.27
C LEU A 189 15.69 7.95 10.04
N THR A 190 15.42 8.47 8.85
CA THR A 190 15.87 7.86 7.59
C THR A 190 17.22 8.45 7.18
N VAL A 191 18.21 7.58 7.02
CA VAL A 191 19.63 7.95 6.78
C VAL A 191 20.20 7.45 5.45
N ASP A 192 19.41 6.75 4.65
CA ASP A 192 19.84 6.07 3.42
C ASP A 192 19.69 6.92 2.15
N VAL A 193 19.18 8.15 2.24
CA VAL A 193 19.04 9.09 1.10
C VAL A 193 19.87 10.37 1.30
N PRO A 194 21.20 10.30 1.43
CA PRO A 194 22.04 11.51 1.36
C PRO A 194 22.03 12.13 -0.06
N VAL A 195 21.83 11.29 -1.08
CA VAL A 195 21.65 11.66 -2.50
C VAL A 195 20.50 10.83 -3.07
N ALA A 196 19.73 11.42 -3.99
CA ALA A 196 18.66 10.70 -4.66
C ALA A 196 19.21 9.52 -5.49
N GLY A 197 18.57 8.35 -5.38
CA GLY A 197 18.93 7.18 -6.19
C GLY A 197 18.59 7.37 -7.67
N ALA A 198 19.31 6.66 -8.55
CA ALA A 198 19.14 6.72 -10.00
C ALA A 198 17.86 6.01 -10.48
N ARG A 199 16.69 6.63 -10.30
CA ARG A 199 15.39 6.07 -10.71
C ARG A 199 15.10 6.33 -12.19
N LEU A 200 15.53 5.42 -13.05
CA LEU A 200 15.45 5.59 -14.50
C LEU A 200 14.01 5.70 -15.04
N ARG A 201 13.03 5.06 -14.39
CA ARG A 201 11.62 5.20 -14.78
C ARG A 201 11.11 6.63 -14.56
N ASP A 202 11.52 7.27 -13.48
CA ASP A 202 11.09 8.63 -13.13
C ASP A 202 11.62 9.64 -14.14
N VAL A 203 12.92 9.54 -14.47
CA VAL A 203 13.58 10.35 -15.51
C VAL A 203 12.89 10.19 -16.87
N ARG A 204 12.59 8.95 -17.28
CA ARG A 204 11.92 8.65 -18.57
C ARG A 204 10.48 9.16 -18.65
N ASN A 205 9.80 9.30 -17.51
CA ASN A 205 8.40 9.72 -17.45
C ASN A 205 8.23 11.20 -17.04
N GLY A 206 9.32 11.95 -16.86
CA GLY A 206 9.27 13.37 -16.50
C GLY A 206 8.92 13.65 -15.04
N MET A 207 9.04 12.66 -14.15
CA MET A 207 8.93 12.82 -12.69
C MET A 207 10.25 13.33 -12.09
N THR A 208 10.81 14.37 -12.71
CA THR A 208 11.98 15.09 -12.21
C THR A 208 11.55 16.21 -11.27
N ILE A 209 12.48 16.79 -10.52
CA ILE A 209 12.28 18.05 -9.82
C ILE A 209 13.13 19.08 -10.57
N PRO A 210 12.54 20.05 -11.30
CA PRO A 210 11.11 20.29 -11.51
C PRO A 210 10.44 19.27 -12.47
N PRO A 211 9.12 19.03 -12.32
CA PRO A 211 8.39 18.07 -13.16
C PRO A 211 8.28 18.57 -14.61
N SER A 212 8.55 17.67 -15.57
CA SER A 212 8.44 17.97 -17.00
C SER A 212 7.17 17.34 -17.56
N LEU A 213 6.20 18.19 -17.91
CA LEU A 213 4.98 17.77 -18.60
C LEU A 213 5.29 17.50 -20.08
N THR A 214 5.59 16.24 -20.41
CA THR A 214 5.76 15.82 -21.80
C THR A 214 4.39 15.53 -22.45
N SER A 215 4.30 15.65 -23.77
CA SER A 215 3.10 15.23 -24.55
C SER A 215 2.72 13.77 -24.27
N LYS A 216 3.71 12.91 -24.01
CA LYS A 216 3.52 11.52 -23.60
C LYS A 216 2.91 11.40 -22.20
N THR A 217 3.25 12.28 -21.27
CA THR A 217 2.65 12.32 -19.92
C THR A 217 1.17 12.69 -19.99
N ILE A 218 0.83 13.69 -20.83
CA ILE A 218 -0.56 14.12 -21.05
C ILE A 218 -1.39 13.00 -21.70
N LEU A 219 -0.89 12.39 -22.79
CA LEU A 219 -1.58 11.30 -23.49
C LEU A 219 -1.84 10.08 -22.59
N ASN A 220 -0.92 9.77 -21.67
CA ASN A 220 -1.09 8.69 -20.69
C ASN A 220 -2.07 9.01 -19.55
N ALA A 221 -2.29 10.29 -19.25
CA ALA A 221 -3.20 10.74 -18.22
C ALA A 221 -4.65 10.84 -18.73
N LEU A 222 -4.86 11.21 -20.00
CA LEU A 222 -6.19 11.37 -20.62
C LEU A 222 -7.17 10.21 -20.40
N PRO A 223 -6.82 8.91 -20.56
CA PRO A 223 -7.77 7.81 -20.42
C PRO A 223 -8.13 7.46 -18.96
N ARG A 224 -7.77 8.30 -17.97
CA ARG A 224 -7.94 8.01 -16.53
C ARG A 224 -8.86 9.04 -15.85
N PRO A 225 -10.18 9.04 -16.13
CA PRO A 225 -11.09 10.08 -15.68
C PRO A 225 -11.23 10.18 -14.15
N ALA A 226 -11.21 9.02 -13.46
CA ALA A 226 -11.28 9.01 -12.00
C ALA A 226 -10.03 9.60 -11.33
N TRP A 227 -8.87 9.58 -12.01
CA TRP A 227 -7.67 10.22 -11.49
C TRP A 227 -7.74 11.74 -11.67
N TRP A 228 -8.20 12.23 -12.83
CA TRP A 228 -8.43 13.65 -13.06
C TRP A 228 -9.44 14.26 -12.11
N LEU A 229 -10.58 13.58 -11.89
CA LEU A 229 -11.57 14.04 -10.91
C LEU A 229 -10.90 14.21 -9.54
N ASN A 230 -10.25 13.15 -9.06
CA ASN A 230 -9.55 13.15 -7.78
C ASN A 230 -8.44 14.22 -7.67
N PHE A 231 -7.74 14.51 -8.77
CA PHE A 231 -6.65 15.49 -8.82
C PHE A 231 -7.18 16.94 -8.88
N LEU A 232 -8.28 17.18 -9.58
CA LEU A 232 -8.85 18.51 -9.79
C LEU A 232 -9.86 18.93 -8.72
N THR A 233 -10.45 18.00 -7.98
CA THR A 233 -11.56 18.29 -7.05
C THR A 233 -11.18 18.15 -5.58
N THR A 234 -9.89 18.09 -5.22
CA THR A 234 -9.50 17.80 -3.84
C THR A 234 -8.14 18.41 -3.48
N ASP A 235 -8.14 19.27 -2.45
CA ASP A 235 -6.99 20.01 -1.93
C ASP A 235 -6.02 19.18 -1.10
#